data_AF-A0A554WB09-F1
#
_entry.id   AF-A0A554WB09-F1
#
_cell.length_a   1.000
_cell.length_b   1.000
_cell.length_c   1.000
_cell.angle_alpha   90.00
_cell.angle_beta   90.00
_cell.angle_gamma   90.00
#
_symmetry.space_group_name_H-M   'P 1'
#
loop_
_entity.id
_entity.type
_entity.pdbx_description
1 polymer ?
#
loop_
_entity_poly.entity_id
_entity_poly.type
_entity_poly.pdbx_seq_one_letter_code
_entity_poly.pdbx_strand_id
1 'polypeptide(L)' 'MQRRSAAIVVEEVEELLNAARAVATLVECLMLDAIDGECRPDPRLVLNATAAVGFLADEARRRTEEALDQLTRHA' A
#
# COMPACT_ATOMS: atom_id res chain seq x y z
N MET A 1 -1.36 3.14 -27.18
CA MET A 1 -0.94 3.20 -25.78
C MET A 1 -0.20 4.51 -25.56
N GLN A 2 -0.71 5.40 -24.70
CA GLN A 2 0.00 6.63 -24.32
C GLN A 2 1.19 6.25 -23.43
N ARG A 3 2.39 6.76 -23.72
CA ARG A 3 3.55 6.64 -22.84
C ARG A 3 3.23 7.35 -21.51
N ARG A 4 3.11 6.61 -20.41
CA ARG A 4 3.12 7.20 -19.07
C ARG A 4 4.55 7.63 -18.75
N SER A 5 4.72 8.84 -18.25
CA SER A 5 6.03 9.33 -17.81
C SER A 5 6.49 8.55 -16.58
N ALA A 6 7.78 8.22 -16.48
CA ALA A 6 8.34 7.55 -15.31
C ALA A 6 8.09 8.35 -14.02
N ALA A 7 8.07 9.68 -14.09
CA ALA A 7 7.75 10.55 -12.96
C ALA A 7 6.33 10.31 -12.42
N ILE A 8 5.35 10.10 -13.30
CA ILE A 8 3.95 9.83 -12.91
C ILE A 8 3.87 8.48 -12.20
N VAL A 9 4.60 7.47 -12.68
CA VAL A 9 4.62 6.15 -12.03
C VAL A 9 5.19 6.25 -10.62
N VAL A 10 6.28 6.99 -10.43
CA VAL A 10 6.89 7.18 -9.10
C VAL A 10 5.89 7.85 -8.15
N GLU A 11 5.22 8.90 -8.59
CA GLU A 11 4.18 9.58 -7.78
C GLU A 11 3.04 8.64 -7.40
N GLU A 12 2.48 7.88 -8.36
CA GLU A 12 1.43 6.89 -8.09
C GLU A 12 1.89 5.80 -7.09
N VAL A 13 3.15 5.36 -7.19
CA VAL A 13 3.74 4.36 -6.27
C VAL A 13 3.91 4.95 -4.88
N GLU A 14 4.37 6.19 -4.76
CA GLU A 14 4.48 6.90 -3.49
C GLU A 14 3.12 7.06 -2.81
N GLU A 15 2.07 7.41 -3.56
CA GLU A 15 0.70 7.49 -3.05
C GLU A 15 0.21 6.15 -2.49
N LEU A 16 0.43 5.04 -3.21
CA LEU A 16 0.05 3.70 -2.75
C LEU A 16 0.77 3.30 -1.47
N LEU A 17 2.08 3.53 -1.40
CA LEU A 17 2.88 3.21 -0.21
C LEU A 17 2.51 4.10 0.97
N ASN A 18 2.22 5.38 0.74
CA ASN A 18 1.72 6.29 1.77
C ASN A 18 0.37 5.84 2.32
N ALA A 19 -0.56 5.42 1.45
CA ALA A 19 -1.85 4.86 1.85
C ALA A 19 -1.67 3.55 2.65
N ALA A 20 -0.80 2.65 2.19
CA ALA A 20 -0.49 1.41 2.90
C ALA A 20 0.05 1.69 4.31
N ARG A 21 0.98 2.64 4.43
CA ARG A 21 1.53 3.07 5.73
C ARG A 21 0.45 3.63 6.64
N ALA A 22 -0.43 4.49 6.13
CA ALA A 22 -1.51 5.07 6.92
C ALA A 22 -2.46 3.98 7.49
N VAL A 23 -2.83 3.00 6.67
CA VAL A 23 -3.66 1.87 7.12
C VAL A 23 -2.93 1.01 8.15
N ALA A 24 -1.63 0.73 7.93
CA ALA A 24 -0.82 -0.04 8.89
C ALA A 24 -0.73 0.66 10.25
N THR A 25 -0.53 1.99 10.27
CA THR A 25 -0.53 2.79 11.51
C THR A 25 -1.88 2.73 12.22
N LEU A 26 -3.00 2.78 11.50
CA LEU A 26 -4.32 2.63 12.12
C LEU A 26 -4.52 1.25 12.75
N VAL A 27 -4.04 0.19 12.09
CA VAL A 27 -4.07 -1.17 12.66
C VAL A 27 -3.21 -1.24 13.92
N GLU A 28 -2.01 -0.65 13.90
CA GLU A 28 -1.13 -0.60 15.06
C GLU A 28 -1.81 0.10 16.25
N CYS A 29 -2.42 1.27 16.05
CA CYS A 29 -3.17 1.97 17.09
C CYS A 29 -4.30 1.10 17.66
N LEU A 30 -5.12 0.47 16.80
CA LEU A 30 -6.21 -0.41 17.25
C LEU A 30 -5.71 -1.60 18.06
N MET A 31 -4.54 -2.15 17.71
CA MET A 31 -3.94 -3.27 18.43
C MET A 31 -3.37 -2.84 19.78
N LEU A 32 -2.76 -1.65 19.87
CA LEU A 32 -2.30 -1.07 21.13
C LEU A 32 -3.46 -0.80 22.09
N ASP A 33 -4.52 -0.13 21.62
CA ASP A 33 -5.73 0.12 22.42
C ASP A 33 -6.37 -1.18 22.92
N ALA A 34 -6.27 -2.27 22.15
CA ALA A 34 -6.78 -3.58 22.54
C ALA A 34 -5.94 -4.25 23.63
N ILE A 35 -4.61 -4.08 23.57
CA ILE A 35 -3.67 -4.60 24.58
C ILE A 35 -3.84 -3.86 25.90
N ASP A 36 -4.03 -2.53 25.84
CA ASP A 36 -4.25 -1.68 27.01
C ASP A 36 -5.66 -1.86 27.61
N GLY A 37 -6.55 -2.60 26.91
CA GLY A 37 -7.90 -2.94 27.37
C GLY A 37 -8.91 -1.80 27.18
N GLU A 38 -8.54 -0.75 26.44
CA GLU A 38 -9.38 0.42 26.17
C GLU A 38 -10.47 0.11 25.13
N CYS A 39 -10.18 -0.78 24.17
CA CYS A 39 -11.16 -1.24 23.19
C CYS A 39 -11.03 -2.73 22.84
N ARG A 40 -12.03 -3.27 22.14
CA ARG A 40 -11.93 -4.59 21.48
C ARG A 40 -12.23 -4.40 20.00
N PRO A 41 -11.21 -4.30 19.13
CA PRO A 41 -11.43 -4.10 17.71
C PRO A 41 -12.12 -5.34 17.11
N ASP A 42 -12.99 -5.13 16.12
CA ASP A 42 -13.55 -6.23 15.34
C ASP A 42 -12.40 -6.97 14.64
N PRO A 43 -12.19 -8.27 14.89
CA PRO A 43 -11.12 -9.04 14.25
C PRO A 43 -11.19 -9.00 12.72
N ARG A 44 -12.39 -8.89 12.13
CA ARG A 44 -12.56 -8.77 10.67
C ARG A 44 -12.04 -7.43 10.16
N LEU A 45 -12.21 -6.36 10.91
CA LEU A 45 -11.67 -5.04 10.55
C LEU A 45 -10.14 -5.08 10.51
N VAL A 46 -9.51 -5.66 11.53
CA VAL A 46 -8.04 -5.80 11.62
C VAL A 46 -7.51 -6.64 10.46
N LEU A 47 -8.14 -7.78 10.17
CA LEU A 47 -7.75 -8.65 9.06
C LEU A 47 -7.92 -7.97 7.70
N ASN A 48 -9.04 -7.29 7.47
CA ASN A 48 -9.29 -6.57 6.22
C ASN A 48 -8.32 -5.42 6.02
N ALA A 49 -8.04 -4.64 7.07
CA ALA A 49 -7.07 -3.55 7.02
C ALA A 49 -5.65 -4.07 6.73
N THR A 50 -5.24 -5.15 7.40
CA THR A 50 -3.94 -5.80 7.14
C THR A 50 -3.84 -6.32 5.71
N ALA A 51 -4.91 -6.95 5.20
CA ALA A 51 -4.97 -7.42 3.81
C ALA A 51 -4.88 -6.24 2.82
N ALA A 52 -5.52 -5.11 3.12
CA ALA A 52 -5.45 -3.91 2.30
C ALA A 52 -4.02 -3.33 2.25
N VAL A 53 -3.27 -3.34 3.36
CA VAL A 53 -1.84 -2.95 3.37
C VAL A 53 -1.04 -3.81 2.41
N GLY A 54 -1.19 -5.14 2.48
CA GLY A 54 -0.50 -6.07 1.60
C GLY A 54 -0.85 -5.83 0.12
N PHE A 55 -2.14 -5.67 -0.18
CA PHE A 55 -2.62 -5.37 -1.53
C PHE A 55 -2.01 -4.08 -2.10
N LEU A 56 -1.98 -3.00 -1.31
CA LEU A 56 -1.43 -1.71 -1.75
C LEU A 56 0.08 -1.80 -2.03
N ALA A 57 0.83 -2.51 -1.19
CA ALA A 57 2.25 -2.74 -1.39
C ALA A 57 2.54 -3.59 -2.64
N ASP A 58 1.74 -4.64 -2.87
CA ASP A 58 1.85 -5.48 -4.08
C ASP A 58 1.52 -4.69 -5.35
N GLU A 59 0.51 -3.82 -5.30
CA GLU A 59 0.13 -2.95 -6.41
C GLU A 59 1.24 -1.92 -6.72
N ALA A 60 1.86 -1.34 -5.69
CA ALA A 60 3.01 -0.45 -5.85
C ALA A 60 4.20 -1.16 -6.52
N ARG A 61 4.49 -2.40 -6.10
CA ARG A 61 5.51 -3.25 -6.72
C ARG A 61 5.17 -3.54 -8.18
N ARG A 62 3.95 -3.98 -8.47
CA ARG A 62 3.48 -4.29 -9.83
C ARG A 62 3.66 -3.09 -10.78
N ARG A 63 3.26 -1.88 -10.37
CA ARG A 63 3.42 -0.67 -11.19
C ARG A 63 4.88 -0.32 -11.44
N THR A 64 5.74 -0.54 -10.45
CA THR A 64 7.19 -0.33 -10.58
C THR A 64 7.79 -1.31 -11.59
N GLU A 65 7.46 -2.60 -11.49
CA GLU A 65 7.89 -3.65 -12.43
C GLU A 65 7.43 -3.34 -13.87
N GLU A 66 6.15 -2.98 -14.05
CA GLU A 66 5.60 -2.61 -15.36
C GLU A 66 6.29 -1.39 -15.99
N ALA A 67 6.68 -0.41 -15.18
CA ALA A 67 7.40 0.76 -15.68
C ALA A 67 8.85 0.45 -16.05
N LEU A 68 9.54 -0.38 -15.27
CA LEU A 68 10.89 -0.86 -15.61
C LEU A 68 10.87 -1.67 -16.91
N ASP A 69 9.87 -2.55 -17.08
CA ASP A 69 9.64 -3.30 -18.31
C ASP A 69 9.45 -2.39 -19.53
N GLN A 70 8.75 -1.27 -19.37
CA GLN A 70 8.55 -0.30 -20.44
C GLN A 70 9.85 0.44 -20.80
N LEU A 71 10.68 0.77 -19.81
CA LEU A 71 11.97 1.43 -20.04
C LEU A 71 12.96 0.51 -20.75
N THR A 72 13.02 -0.76 -20.35
CA THR A 72 13.96 -1.75 -20.92
C THR A 72 13.62 -2.17 -22.34
N ARG A 73 12.32 -2.17 -22.73
CA ARG A 73 11.89 -2.46 -24.11
C ARG A 73 12.17 -1.33 -25.10
N HIS A 74 12.55 -0.16 -24.61
CA HIS A 74 12.83 1.04 -25.42
C HIS A 74 14.27 1.55 -25.29
N ALA A 75 15.12 0.87 -24.50
CA ALA A 75 16.55 1.10 -24.37
C ALA A 75 17.33 0.25 -25.37
#